data_AF-A0AAP2DPF2-F1
#
_entry.id   AF-A0AAP2DPF2-F1
#
_cell.length_a   1.000
_cell.length_b   1.000
_cell.length_c   1.000
_cell.angle_alpha   90.00
_cell.angle_beta   90.00
_cell.angle_gamma   90.00
#
_symmetry.space_group_name_H-M   'P 1'
#
loop_
_entity.id
_entity.type
_entity.pdbx_description
1 polymer ?
#
loop_
_entity_poly.entity_id
_entity_poly.type
_entity_poly.pdbx_seq_one_letter_code
_entity_poly.pdbx_strand_id
1 'polypeptide(L)' 'MRLPDVILLSLAVVFLIVGIDQVITIGFGNAYWAIMLALIFFFVYNLRRRKK' A
#
# COMPACT_ATOMS: atom_id res chain seq x y z
N MET A 1 10.70 10.72 -11.45
CA MET A 1 10.46 9.74 -10.36
C MET A 1 11.80 9.12 -10.03
N ARG A 2 12.30 9.22 -8.79
CA ARG A 2 13.55 8.54 -8.43
C ARG A 2 13.23 7.06 -8.17
N LEU A 3 14.21 6.17 -8.32
CA LEU A 3 14.11 4.74 -7.97
C LEU A 3 13.30 4.47 -6.68
N PRO A 4 13.55 5.19 -5.55
CA PRO A 4 12.80 4.99 -4.32
C PRO A 4 11.30 5.33 -4.43
N ASP A 5 10.89 6.25 -5.31
CA ASP A 5 9.47 6.61 -5.50
C ASP A 5 8.71 5.49 -6.21
N VAL A 6 9.34 4.85 -7.20
CA VAL A 6 8.77 3.73 -7.96
C VAL A 6 8.64 2.50 -7.08
N ILE A 7 9.68 2.18 -6.29
CA ILE A 7 9.66 1.04 -5.36
C ILE A 7 8.53 1.20 -4.33
N LEU A 8 8.35 2.41 -3.79
CA LEU A 8 7.29 2.68 -2.81
C LEU A 8 5.89 2.51 -3.39
N LEU A 9 5.70 2.96 -4.64
CA LEU A 9 4.43 2.81 -5.33
C LEU A 9 4.15 1.35 -5.69
N SER A 10 5.16 0.61 -6.16
CA SER A 10 5.03 -0.83 -6.41
C SER A 10 4.70 -1.60 -5.14
N LEU A 11 5.35 -1.29 -4.01
CA LEU A 11 5.02 -1.90 -2.72
C LEU A 11 3.57 -1.62 -2.32
N ALA A 12 3.12 -0.37 -2.42
CA ALA A 12 1.75 0.01 -2.10
C ALA A 12 0.72 -0.81 -2.90
N VAL A 13 0.98 -1.01 -4.21
CA VAL A 13 0.12 -1.80 -5.09
C VAL A 13 0.10 -3.28 -4.69
N VAL A 14 1.26 -3.87 -4.38
CA VAL A 14 1.34 -5.28 -3.93
C VAL A 14 0.53 -5.49 -2.64
N PHE A 15 0.70 -4.62 -1.65
CA PHE A 15 -0.06 -4.71 -0.40
C PHE A 15 -1.56 -4.47 -0.61
N LEU A 16 -1.94 -3.64 -1.58
CA LEU A 16 -3.34 -3.41 -1.92
C LEU A 16 -3.97 -4.67 -2.53
N ILE A 17 -3.27 -5.33 -3.47
CA ILE A 17 -3.75 -6.58 -4.09
C ILE A 17 -3.89 -7.68 -3.03
N VAL A 18 -2.87 -7.85 -2.18
CA VAL A 18 -2.91 -8.83 -1.07
C VAL A 18 -4.01 -8.50 -0.06
N GLY A 19 -4.22 -7.22 0.23
CA GLY A 19 -5.31 -6.78 1.10
C GLY A 19 -6.68 -7.13 0.54
N ILE A 20 -6.90 -6.92 -0.76
CA ILE A 20 -8.16 -7.30 -1.42
C ILE A 20 -8.34 -8.83 -1.40
N ASP A 21 -7.29 -9.59 -1.73
CA ASP A 21 -7.31 -11.06 -1.68
C ASP A 21 -7.65 -11.59 -0.28
N GLN A 22 -7.05 -11.02 0.77
CA GLN A 22 -7.35 -11.38 2.15
C GLN A 22 -8.76 -10.98 2.58
N VAL A 23 -9.27 -9.81 2.15
CA VAL A 23 -10.65 -9.41 2.44
C VAL A 23 -11.62 -10.44 1.87
N ILE A 24 -11.36 -10.90 0.64
CA ILE A 24 -12.22 -11.87 -0.05
C ILE A 24 -12.10 -13.26 0.60
N THR A 25 -10.89 -13.67 1.01
CA THR A 25 -10.62 -15.05 1.46
C THR A 25 -10.89 -15.28 2.94
N ILE A 26 -10.54 -14.32 3.79
CA ILE A 26 -10.49 -14.48 5.26
C ILE A 26 -11.35 -13.43 5.99
N GLY A 27 -11.95 -12.50 5.23
CA GLY A 27 -12.79 -11.42 5.76
C GLY A 27 -12.00 -10.21 6.26
N PHE A 28 -12.73 -9.12 6.51
CA PHE A 28 -12.16 -7.82 6.87
C PHE A 28 -11.31 -7.82 8.15
N GLY A 29 -11.63 -8.68 9.13
CA GLY A 29 -10.95 -8.69 10.43
C GLY A 29 -9.46 -9.02 10.32
N ASN A 30 -9.09 -10.00 9.50
CA ASN A 30 -7.70 -10.39 9.29
C ASN A 30 -7.03 -9.65 8.13
N ALA A 31 -7.79 -9.07 7.20
CA ALA A 31 -7.22 -8.33 6.07
C ALA A 31 -6.83 -6.88 6.40
N TYR A 32 -7.28 -6.37 7.56
CA TYR A 32 -7.10 -4.99 7.97
C TYR A 32 -5.62 -4.53 7.95
N TRP A 33 -4.69 -5.38 8.38
CA TRP A 33 -3.26 -5.03 8.42
C TRP A 33 -2.66 -4.83 7.02
N ALA A 34 -3.06 -5.65 6.04
CA ALA A 34 -2.56 -5.58 4.67
C ALA A 34 -3.06 -4.30 3.97
N ILE A 35 -4.33 -3.98 4.17
CA ILE A 35 -4.93 -2.71 3.68
C ILE A 35 -4.28 -1.51 4.36
N MET A 36 -4.03 -1.59 5.67
CA MET A 36 -3.37 -0.51 6.41
C MET A 36 -1.95 -0.25 5.88
N LEU A 37 -1.18 -1.30 5.61
CA LEU A 37 0.17 -1.17 5.02
C LEU A 37 0.11 -0.56 3.62
N ALA A 38 -0.84 -0.97 2.78
CA ALA A 38 -1.04 -0.38 1.45
C ALA A 38 -1.28 1.13 1.54
N LEU A 39 -2.15 1.56 2.46
CA LEU A 39 -2.45 2.97 2.70
C LEU A 39 -1.24 3.73 3.22
N ILE A 40 -0.47 3.16 4.15
CA ILE A 40 0.75 3.79 4.68
C ILE A 40 1.76 4.03 3.55
N PHE A 41 2.04 3.03 2.72
CA PHE A 41 2.97 3.20 1.60
C PHE A 41 2.43 4.23 0.60
N PHE A 42 1.14 4.21 0.31
CA PHE A 42 0.52 5.20 -0.58
C PHE A 42 0.61 6.63 -0.02
N PHE A 43 0.33 6.83 1.27
CA PHE A 43 0.44 8.14 1.92
C PHE A 43 1.88 8.63 2.02
N VAL A 44 2.84 7.74 2.34
CA VAL A 44 4.27 8.10 2.37
C VAL A 44 4.74 8.51 0.97
N TYR A 45 4.30 7.81 -0.07
CA TYR A 45 4.58 8.20 -1.45
C TYR A 45 4.00 9.59 -1.78
N ASN A 46 2.74 9.85 -1.40
CA ASN A 46 2.08 11.13 -1.64
C ASN A 46 2.75 12.28 -0.87
N LEU A 47 3.13 12.04 0.39
CA LEU A 47 3.87 13.00 1.22
C LEU A 47 5.23 13.34 0.59
N ARG A 48 5.97 12.33 0.10
CA ARG A 48 7.24 12.53 -0.62
C ARG A 48 7.08 13.32 -1.91
N ARG A 49 5.99 13.09 -2.65
CA ARG A 49 5.64 13.83 -3.86
C ARG A 49 5.27 15.29 -3.59
N ARG A 50 4.65 15.58 -2.43
CA ARG A 50 4.26 16.94 -2.01
C ARG A 50 5.41 17.77 -1.47
N LYS A 51 6.42 17.14 -0.87
CA LYS A 51 7.58 17.80 -0.25
C LYS A 51 8.68 18.19 -1.25
N LYS A 52 8.51 17.86 -2.53
CA LYS A 52 9.51 17.96 -3.58
C LYS A 52 8.96 18.80 -4.73
#